data_AF-A0AB73T535-F1
#
_entry.id   AF-A0AB73T535-F1
#
_cell.length_a   1.000
_cell.length_b   1.000
_cell.length_c   1.000
_cell.angle_alpha   90.00
_cell.angle_beta   90.00
_cell.angle_gamma   90.00
#
_symmetry.space_group_name_H-M   'P 1'
#
loop_
_entity.id
_entity.type
_entity.pdbx_description
1 polymer ?
#
loop_
_entity_poly.entity_id
_entity_poly.type
_entity_poly.pdbx_seq_one_letter_code
_entity_poly.pdbx_strand_id
1 'polypeptide(L)'
;MGERKKEVKICLVSSSGGHFEQLLMLKPLIEKYDGYIVTEKMRYDVRVGKIPVRYVMPINRTDKTFFLKFFLNIAKSLFIIITDRPDYTISTGALATIPFMLFSKLFGGKVIYIESFAKINSPNITGKIAYKFADQFYVQWKSMKKFYPNAIFKGGIY
;
A
#
# COMPACT_ATOMS: atom_id res chain seq x y z
N MET A 1 9.61 -35.95 -2.24
CA MET A 1 9.41 -34.67 -1.52
C MET A 1 8.66 -33.74 -2.43
N GLY A 2 7.35 -33.57 -2.22
CA GLY A 2 6.55 -32.66 -3.04
C GLY A 2 6.96 -31.21 -2.76
N GLU A 3 7.28 -30.46 -3.80
CA GLU A 3 7.50 -29.02 -3.71
C GLU A 3 6.25 -28.39 -3.09
N ARG A 4 6.36 -27.85 -1.87
CA ARG A 4 5.34 -26.97 -1.34
C ARG A 4 5.30 -25.74 -2.25
N LYS A 5 4.23 -25.61 -3.03
CA LYS A 5 3.92 -24.37 -3.78
C LYS A 5 4.08 -23.22 -2.79
N LYS A 6 5.01 -22.30 -3.06
CA LYS A 6 5.21 -21.13 -2.21
C LYS A 6 3.90 -20.37 -2.14
N GLU A 7 3.29 -20.33 -0.96
CA GLU A 7 2.03 -19.64 -0.73
C GLU A 7 2.31 -18.14 -0.89
N VAL A 8 1.65 -17.51 -1.86
CA VAL A 8 1.87 -16.09 -2.18
C VAL A 8 1.38 -15.25 -1.02
N LYS A 9 2.24 -14.37 -0.51
CA LYS A 9 1.88 -13.46 0.59
C LYS A 9 1.68 -12.02 0.13
N ILE A 10 0.55 -11.42 0.50
CA ILE A 10 0.16 -10.06 0.11
C ILE A 10 0.15 -9.12 1.31
N CYS A 11 0.80 -7.97 1.18
CA CYS A 11 0.68 -6.83 2.08
C CYS A 11 -0.20 -5.76 1.42
N LEU A 12 -1.37 -5.50 1.97
CA LEU A 12 -2.22 -4.37 1.59
C LEU A 12 -1.88 -3.18 2.49
N VAL A 13 -1.41 -2.06 1.93
CA VAL A 13 -0.92 -0.91 2.72
C VAL A 13 -1.50 0.43 2.26
N SER A 14 -2.09 1.17 3.20
CA SER A 14 -2.67 2.51 2.98
C SER A 14 -2.57 3.35 4.25
N SER A 15 -2.72 4.68 4.15
CA SER A 15 -3.15 5.48 5.30
C SER A 15 -4.58 5.13 5.71
N SER A 16 -5.02 5.68 6.83
CA SER A 16 -6.44 5.72 7.22
C SER A 16 -7.30 6.56 6.23
N GLY A 17 -8.63 6.49 6.36
CA GLY A 17 -9.59 7.28 5.58
C GLY A 17 -9.97 6.68 4.21
N GLY A 18 -10.32 7.51 3.22
CA GLY A 18 -10.84 7.02 1.93
C GLY A 18 -9.88 6.15 1.10
N HIS A 19 -8.56 6.35 1.23
CA HIS A 19 -7.57 5.43 0.64
C HIS A 19 -7.64 4.03 1.27
N PHE A 20 -7.95 3.96 2.57
CA PHE A 20 -8.12 2.72 3.29
C PHE A 20 -9.38 1.99 2.86
N GLU A 21 -10.50 2.70 2.72
CA GLU A 21 -11.76 2.12 2.24
C GLU A 21 -11.59 1.48 0.85
N GLN A 22 -10.91 2.19 -0.05
CA GLN A 22 -10.51 1.68 -1.36
C GLN A 22 -9.64 0.42 -1.24
N LEU A 23 -8.61 0.45 -0.39
CA LEU A 23 -7.75 -0.71 -0.15
C LEU A 23 -8.54 -1.92 0.38
N LEU A 24 -9.52 -1.70 1.26
CA LEU A 24 -10.33 -2.76 1.85
C LEU A 24 -11.23 -3.47 0.85
N MET A 25 -11.53 -2.88 -0.30
CA MET A 25 -12.23 -3.58 -1.38
C MET A 25 -11.39 -4.69 -2.02
N LEU A 26 -10.07 -4.67 -1.78
CA LEU A 26 -9.14 -5.73 -2.19
C LEU A 26 -9.00 -6.86 -1.15
N LYS A 27 -9.76 -6.85 -0.04
CA LYS A 27 -9.78 -7.93 0.96
C LYS A 27 -9.94 -9.34 0.37
N PRO A 28 -10.77 -9.58 -0.67
CA PRO A 28 -10.87 -10.91 -1.28
C PRO A 28 -9.54 -11.47 -1.78
N LEU A 29 -8.54 -10.61 -2.06
CA LEU A 29 -7.18 -11.06 -2.37
C LEU A 29 -6.49 -11.69 -1.16
N ILE A 30 -6.67 -11.14 0.04
CA ILE A 30 -6.14 -11.74 1.29
C ILE A 30 -6.93 -13.00 1.69
N GLU A 31 -8.17 -13.15 1.25
CA GLU A 31 -8.91 -14.39 1.48
C GLU A 31 -8.45 -15.51 0.53
N LYS A 32 -8.04 -15.13 -0.69
CA LYS A 32 -7.52 -16.05 -1.71
C LYS A 32 -6.03 -16.40 -1.52
N TYR A 33 -5.26 -15.45 -1.00
CA TYR A 33 -3.80 -15.55 -0.80
C TYR A 33 -3.49 -15.18 0.65
N ASP A 34 -2.50 -15.79 1.29
CA ASP A 34 -2.09 -15.36 2.63
C ASP A 34 -1.70 -13.87 2.63
N GLY A 35 -1.96 -13.16 3.72
CA GLY A 35 -1.71 -11.73 3.73
C GLY A 35 -2.11 -10.98 4.97
N TYR A 36 -1.80 -9.69 4.97
CA TYR A 36 -2.04 -8.79 6.08
C TYR A 36 -2.25 -7.36 5.59
N ILE A 37 -2.85 -6.57 6.46
CA ILE A 37 -3.14 -5.15 6.22
C ILE A 37 -2.21 -4.31 7.07
N VAL A 38 -1.67 -3.24 6.49
CA VAL A 38 -0.95 -2.19 7.19
C VAL A 38 -1.72 -0.88 7.06
N THR A 39 -2.03 -0.25 8.19
CA THR A 39 -2.68 1.07 8.20
C THR A 39 -2.24 1.92 9.40
N GLU A 40 -2.64 3.18 9.41
CA GLU A 40 -2.40 4.06 10.55
C GLU A 40 -3.29 3.69 11.74
N LYS A 41 -2.75 3.83 12.95
CA LYS A 41 -3.52 3.58 14.18
C LYS A 41 -4.66 4.60 14.29
N MET A 42 -5.88 4.11 14.24
CA MET A 42 -7.11 4.88 14.44
C MET A 42 -7.56 4.79 15.90
N ARG A 43 -8.55 5.61 16.28
CA ARG A 43 -9.16 5.56 17.64
C ARG A 43 -10.02 4.31 17.87
N TYR A 44 -10.31 3.56 16.81
CA TYR A 44 -11.10 2.35 16.82
C TYR A 44 -10.35 1.25 16.06
N ASP A 45 -10.64 0.00 16.39
CA ASP A 45 -10.08 -1.15 15.69
C ASP A 45 -10.74 -1.34 14.32
N VAL A 46 -9.92 -1.71 13.35
CA VAL A 46 -10.43 -1.97 12.02
C VAL A 46 -11.16 -3.31 11.98
N ARG A 47 -12.43 -3.28 11.58
CA ARG A 47 -13.24 -4.48 11.37
C ARG A 47 -12.92 -5.12 10.02
N VAL A 48 -11.93 -6.01 10.01
CA VAL A 48 -11.53 -6.80 8.83
C VAL A 48 -11.62 -8.32 9.04
N GLY A 49 -12.43 -8.76 10.01
CA GLY A 49 -12.59 -10.17 10.33
C GLY A 49 -11.29 -10.76 10.89
N LYS A 50 -10.83 -11.88 10.31
CA LYS A 50 -9.63 -12.61 10.75
C LYS A 50 -8.33 -12.11 10.11
N ILE A 51 -8.39 -11.11 9.22
CA ILE A 51 -7.22 -10.61 8.52
C ILE A 51 -6.27 -9.93 9.51
N PRO A 52 -4.98 -10.32 9.59
CA PRO A 52 -4.01 -9.66 10.45
C PRO A 52 -3.85 -8.18 10.07
N VAL A 53 -3.89 -7.31 11.08
CA VAL A 53 -3.67 -5.86 10.90
C VAL A 53 -2.42 -5.42 11.66
N ARG A 54 -1.55 -4.69 10.99
CA ARG A 54 -0.38 -4.02 11.56
C ARG A 54 -0.63 -2.52 11.53
N TYR A 55 -0.32 -1.85 12.63
CA TYR A 55 -0.55 -0.41 12.76
C TYR A 55 0.75 0.39 12.76
N VAL A 56 0.79 1.49 12.01
CA VAL A 56 1.82 2.53 12.12
C VAL A 56 1.25 3.80 12.74
N MET A 57 2.11 4.75 13.13
CA MET A 57 1.62 6.00 13.69
C MET A 57 0.99 6.86 12.60
N PRO A 58 -0.13 7.56 12.89
CA PRO A 58 -0.69 8.51 11.94
C PRO A 58 0.29 9.66 11.71
N ILE A 59 0.52 10.00 10.44
CA ILE A 59 1.41 11.10 10.06
C ILE A 59 0.57 12.31 9.65
N ASN A 60 0.67 13.40 10.40
CA ASN A 60 0.14 14.69 10.00
C ASN A 60 1.29 15.63 9.62
N ARG A 61 1.22 16.22 8.42
CA ARG A 61 2.25 17.11 7.88
C ARG A 61 2.39 18.43 8.66
N THR A 62 1.35 18.83 9.39
CA THR A 62 1.35 20.06 10.19
C THR A 62 1.82 19.85 11.64
N ASP A 63 2.11 18.60 12.02
CA ASP A 63 2.56 18.26 13.36
C ASP A 63 4.06 18.57 13.52
N LYS A 64 4.43 19.26 14.60
CA LYS A 64 5.84 19.56 14.95
C LYS A 64 6.68 18.29 15.12
N THR A 65 6.03 17.18 15.49
CA THR A 65 6.67 15.86 15.67
C THR A 65 6.68 15.02 14.39
N PHE A 66 6.30 15.59 13.25
CA PHE A 66 6.23 14.91 11.94
C PHE A 66 7.50 14.10 11.65
N PHE A 67 8.68 14.70 11.75
CA PHE A 67 9.94 14.03 11.43
C PHE A 67 10.20 12.83 12.34
N LEU A 68 10.01 12.99 13.65
CA LEU A 68 10.18 11.91 14.61
C LEU A 68 9.21 10.75 14.30
N LYS A 69 7.93 11.05 14.07
CA LYS A 69 6.94 10.04 13.72
C LYS A 69 7.23 9.35 12.40
N PHE A 70 7.73 10.10 11.43
CA PHE A 70 8.13 9.58 10.12
C PHE A 70 9.32 8.61 10.25
N PHE A 71 10.37 8.96 10.99
CA PHE A 71 11.52 8.08 11.22
C PHE A 71 11.13 6.80 11.99
N LEU A 72 10.31 6.93 13.02
CA LEU A 72 9.78 5.77 13.76
C LEU A 72 8.93 4.87 12.86
N ASN A 73 8.11 5.46 11.98
CA ASN A 73 7.37 4.69 11.00
C ASN A 73 8.28 4.00 9.99
N ILE A 74 9.36 4.63 9.53
CA ILE A 74 10.36 3.97 8.67
C ILE A 74 10.95 2.73 9.37
N ALA A 75 11.42 2.86 10.62
CA ALA A 75 11.96 1.74 11.37
C ALA A 75 10.91 0.62 11.56
N LYS A 76 9.66 1.01 11.87
CA LYS A 76 8.55 0.06 12.01
C LYS A 76 8.19 -0.64 10.69
N SER A 77 8.20 0.09 9.58
CA SER A 77 7.97 -0.47 8.25
C SER A 77 9.03 -1.51 7.91
N LEU A 78 10.30 -1.22 8.21
CA LEU A 78 11.40 -2.15 8.01
C LEU A 78 11.20 -3.43 8.83
N PHE A 79 10.89 -3.30 10.12
CA PHE A 79 10.64 -4.44 11.00
C PHE A 79 9.48 -5.32 10.50
N ILE A 80 8.36 -4.71 10.12
CA ILE A 80 7.19 -5.43 9.59
C ILE A 80 7.57 -6.17 8.29
N ILE A 81 8.25 -5.52 7.34
CA ILE A 81 8.61 -6.15 6.06
C ILE A 81 9.60 -7.30 6.26
N ILE A 82 10.60 -7.16 7.15
CA ILE A 82 11.56 -8.24 7.44
C ILE A 82 10.88 -9.44 8.10
N THR A 83 9.90 -9.17 8.97
CA THR A 83 9.18 -10.20 9.75
C THR A 83 8.15 -10.93 8.90
N ASP A 84 7.28 -10.17 8.22
CA ASP A 84 6.13 -10.73 7.52
C ASP A 84 6.48 -11.12 6.06
N ARG A 85 7.53 -10.56 5.46
CA ARG A 85 8.08 -10.85 4.10
C ARG A 85 7.03 -11.06 3.00
N PRO A 86 6.33 -10.00 2.56
CA PRO A 86 5.34 -10.11 1.49
C PRO A 86 6.01 -10.33 0.12
N ASP A 87 5.42 -11.18 -0.72
CA ASP A 87 5.79 -11.30 -2.12
C ASP A 87 5.24 -10.13 -2.95
N TYR A 88 4.07 -9.60 -2.56
CA TYR A 88 3.43 -8.45 -3.18
C TYR A 88 3.02 -7.42 -2.14
N THR A 89 3.34 -6.15 -2.39
CA THR A 89 2.84 -5.01 -1.63
C THR A 89 1.95 -4.16 -2.52
N ILE A 90 0.66 -4.10 -2.17
CA ILE A 90 -0.33 -3.32 -2.90
C ILE A 90 -0.63 -2.06 -2.11
N SER A 91 -0.43 -0.88 -2.71
CA SER A 91 -0.74 0.40 -2.07
C SER A 91 -1.70 1.24 -2.90
N THR A 92 -2.62 1.89 -2.21
CA THR A 92 -3.59 2.83 -2.79
C THR A 92 -3.24 4.29 -2.50
N GLY A 93 -2.11 4.57 -1.82
CA GLY A 93 -1.60 5.92 -1.60
C GLY A 93 -1.07 6.23 -0.21
N ALA A 94 -0.97 7.54 0.05
CA ALA A 94 -0.41 8.23 1.23
C ALA A 94 1.12 8.18 1.42
N LEU A 95 1.65 9.18 2.13
CA LEU A 95 3.10 9.33 2.29
C LEU A 95 3.69 8.23 3.21
N ALA A 96 2.90 7.79 4.21
CA ALA A 96 3.30 6.78 5.19
C ALA A 96 3.54 5.38 4.58
N THR A 97 3.09 5.12 3.36
CA THR A 97 3.20 3.81 2.70
C THR A 97 4.46 3.66 1.87
N ILE A 98 5.14 4.77 1.54
CA ILE A 98 6.37 4.77 0.75
C ILE A 98 7.47 3.88 1.37
N PRO A 99 7.75 3.94 2.69
CA PRO A 99 8.75 3.05 3.29
C PRO A 99 8.41 1.57 3.10
N PHE A 100 7.15 1.17 3.24
CA PHE A 100 6.73 -0.21 3.01
C PHE A 100 6.98 -0.67 1.58
N MET A 101 6.63 0.16 0.59
CA MET A 101 6.86 -0.17 -0.82
C MET A 101 8.36 -0.27 -1.14
N LEU A 102 9.18 0.65 -0.64
CA LEU A 102 10.63 0.63 -0.86
C LEU A 102 11.30 -0.59 -0.20
N PHE A 103 10.96 -0.88 1.06
CA PHE A 103 11.51 -2.05 1.73
C PHE A 103 11.04 -3.35 1.08
N SER A 104 9.77 -3.43 0.65
CA SER A 104 9.29 -4.58 -0.10
C SER A 104 10.16 -4.87 -1.32
N LYS A 105 10.48 -3.85 -2.14
CA LYS A 105 11.43 -3.98 -3.27
C LYS A 105 12.81 -4.42 -2.82
N LEU A 106 13.35 -3.82 -1.77
CA LEU A 106 14.69 -4.11 -1.25
C LEU A 106 14.82 -5.58 -0.82
N PHE A 107 13.75 -6.18 -0.30
CA PHE A 107 13.72 -7.58 0.13
C PHE A 107 13.14 -8.53 -0.93
N GLY A 108 13.08 -8.10 -2.21
CA GLY A 108 12.71 -8.94 -3.35
C GLY A 108 11.20 -9.07 -3.63
N GLY A 109 10.36 -8.36 -2.87
CA GLY A 109 8.93 -8.24 -3.12
C GLY A 109 8.60 -7.35 -4.31
N LYS A 110 7.42 -7.53 -4.89
CA LYS A 110 6.90 -6.71 -5.99
C LYS A 110 5.93 -5.66 -5.45
N VAL A 111 5.99 -4.46 -6.01
CA VAL A 111 5.12 -3.34 -5.64
C VAL A 111 4.07 -3.12 -6.71
N ILE A 112 2.82 -3.11 -6.28
CA ILE A 112 1.66 -2.74 -7.10
C ILE A 112 1.09 -1.46 -6.51
N TYR A 113 1.03 -0.41 -7.32
CA TYR A 113 0.38 0.83 -6.91
C TYR A 113 -0.92 1.04 -7.68
N ILE A 114 -1.99 1.38 -6.97
CA ILE A 114 -3.28 1.72 -7.55
C ILE A 114 -3.58 3.17 -7.22
N GLU A 115 -3.63 4.04 -8.23
CA GLU A 115 -3.95 5.44 -8.00
C GLU A 115 -5.40 5.60 -7.52
N SER A 116 -5.59 6.53 -6.58
CA SER A 116 -6.89 6.75 -5.95
C SER A 116 -7.98 7.07 -6.96
N PHE A 117 -9.18 6.54 -6.73
CA PHE A 117 -10.35 6.82 -7.57
C PHE A 117 -10.68 8.31 -7.63
N ALA A 118 -10.38 9.08 -6.58
CA ALA A 118 -10.64 10.52 -6.55
C ALA A 118 -9.74 11.34 -7.51
N LYS A 119 -8.71 10.72 -8.09
CA LYS A 119 -7.73 11.40 -8.96
C LYS A 119 -8.09 11.20 -10.42
N ILE A 120 -8.88 12.14 -10.94
CA ILE A 120 -9.33 12.16 -12.34
C ILE A 120 -8.32 12.90 -13.24
N ASN A 121 -7.93 14.11 -12.83
CA ASN A 121 -7.16 15.04 -13.66
C ASN A 121 -5.87 15.54 -12.97
N SER A 122 -5.49 14.96 -11.84
CA SER A 122 -4.26 15.33 -11.14
C SER A 122 -3.62 14.12 -10.44
N PRO A 123 -2.28 13.99 -10.49
CA PRO A 123 -1.55 12.92 -9.81
C PRO A 123 -1.38 13.17 -8.31
N ASN A 124 -1.36 12.10 -7.51
CA ASN A 124 -0.95 12.19 -6.11
C ASN A 124 0.57 12.31 -5.97
N ILE A 125 1.05 12.95 -4.90
CA ILE A 125 2.48 13.00 -4.59
C ILE A 125 3.02 11.59 -4.39
N THR A 126 2.34 10.74 -3.61
CA THR A 126 2.72 9.33 -3.45
C THR A 126 2.70 8.60 -4.79
N GLY A 127 1.67 8.82 -5.62
CA GLY A 127 1.57 8.22 -6.95
C GLY A 127 2.76 8.59 -7.84
N LYS A 128 3.16 9.86 -7.87
CA LYS A 128 4.37 10.31 -8.59
C LYS A 128 5.64 9.61 -8.12
N ILE A 129 5.76 9.33 -6.82
CA ILE A 129 6.93 8.66 -6.25
C ILE A 129 6.88 7.17 -6.57
N ALA A 130 5.75 6.51 -6.31
CA ALA A 130 5.54 5.09 -6.59
C ALA A 130 5.69 4.75 -8.06
N TYR A 131 5.26 5.64 -8.97
CA TYR A 131 5.37 5.45 -10.42
C TYR A 131 6.81 5.25 -10.90
N LYS A 132 7.81 5.72 -10.14
CA LYS A 132 9.23 5.56 -10.52
C LYS A 132 9.77 4.15 -10.30
N PHE A 133 9.14 3.35 -9.44
CA PHE A 133 9.70 2.07 -8.99
C PHE A 133 8.70 0.92 -8.83
N ALA A 134 7.39 1.20 -8.90
CA ALA A 134 6.36 0.18 -8.83
C ALA A 134 6.48 -0.78 -10.03
N ASP A 135 6.37 -2.08 -9.76
CA ASP A 135 6.39 -3.12 -10.79
C ASP A 135 5.12 -3.08 -11.64
N GLN A 136 3.99 -2.71 -11.02
CA GLN A 136 2.76 -2.41 -11.74
C GLN A 136 2.11 -1.15 -11.18
N PHE A 137 1.60 -0.31 -12.08
CA PHE A 137 0.93 0.92 -11.73
C PHE A 137 -0.42 0.99 -12.44
N TYR A 138 -1.49 1.06 -11.66
CA TYR A 138 -2.86 1.07 -12.15
C TYR A 138 -3.49 2.45 -12.00
N VAL A 139 -4.23 2.84 -13.04
CA VAL A 139 -5.06 4.06 -13.04
C VAL A 139 -6.49 3.74 -13.41
N GLN A 140 -7.42 4.47 -12.81
CA GLN A 140 -8.86 4.24 -12.96
C GLN A 140 -9.52 5.19 -13.95
N TRP A 141 -8.83 6.25 -14.35
CA TRP A 141 -9.30 7.24 -15.33
C TRP A 141 -8.33 7.31 -16.51
N LYS A 142 -8.85 7.29 -17.73
CA LYS A 142 -8.02 7.35 -18.94
C LYS A 142 -7.20 8.64 -19.02
N SER A 143 -7.76 9.75 -18.52
CA SER A 143 -7.08 11.06 -18.38
C SER A 143 -5.77 10.97 -17.59
N MET A 144 -5.65 10.04 -16.64
CA MET A 144 -4.44 9.88 -15.84
C MET A 144 -3.24 9.37 -16.64
N LYS A 145 -3.45 8.80 -17.83
CA LYS A 145 -2.37 8.42 -18.76
C LYS A 145 -1.56 9.64 -19.23
N LYS A 146 -2.10 10.86 -19.16
CA LYS A 146 -1.34 12.10 -19.40
C LYS A 146 -0.20 12.28 -18.39
N PHE A 147 -0.40 11.85 -17.15
CA PHE A 147 0.59 11.96 -16.07
C PHE A 147 1.42 10.69 -15.90
N TYR A 148 0.81 9.53 -16.20
CA TYR A 148 1.42 8.22 -16.06
C TYR A 148 1.32 7.44 -17.39
N PRO A 149 2.15 7.76 -18.40
CA PRO A 149 2.04 7.19 -19.74
C PRO A 149 2.12 5.66 -19.78
N ASN A 150 2.87 5.05 -18.87
CA ASN A 150 3.09 3.59 -18.80
C ASN A 150 2.13 2.90 -17.82
N ALA A 151 1.22 3.65 -17.17
CA ALA A 151 0.24 3.04 -16.28
C ALA A 151 -0.75 2.16 -17.04
N ILE A 152 -1.22 1.11 -16.38
CA ILE A 152 -2.25 0.21 -16.89
C ILE A 152 -3.60 0.81 -16.52
N PHE A 153 -4.39 1.20 -17.52
CA PHE A 153 -5.76 1.64 -17.32
C PHE A 153 -6.67 0.42 -17.09
N LYS A 154 -7.43 0.43 -16.00
CA LYS A 154 -8.36 -0.67 -15.65
C LYS A 154 -9.80 -0.24 -15.40
N GLY A 155 -10.10 1.07 -15.46
CA GLY A 155 -11.40 1.58 -15.03
C GLY A 155 -11.59 1.44 -13.51
N GLY A 156 -12.82 1.29 -13.04
CA GLY A 156 -13.12 1.05 -11.62
C GLY A 156 -12.53 -0.28 -11.16
N ILE A 157 -11.54 -0.23 -10.27
CA ILE A 157 -10.93 -1.42 -9.64
C ILE A 157 -11.65 -1.78 -8.34
N TYR A 158 -12.21 -0.76 -7.70
CA TYR A 158 -13.04 -0.82 -6.51
C TYR A 158 -14.49 -0.92 -6.97
#